data_AF-A0A365T5X0-F1
#
_entry.id   AF-A0A365T5X0-F1
#
_cell.length_a   1.000
_cell.length_b   1.000
_cell.length_c   1.000
_cell.angle_alpha   90.00
_cell.angle_beta   90.00
_cell.angle_gamma   90.00
#
_symmetry.space_group_name_H-M   'P 1'
#
loop_
_entity.id
_entity.type
_entity.pdbx_description
1 polymer ?
#
loop_
_entity_poly.entity_id
_entity_poly.type
_entity_poly.pdbx_seq_one_letter_code
_entity_poly.pdbx_strand_id
1 'polypeptide(L)'
;MVIERRIAIENLTFCTMMSQSLENQVTALNETQPPRYGLLRSYHESVQQALEDCSCNYPTTKRLVEFVDDPAITPQMLGNILSLLVDLDVIGVHSQRNNSNRYDLTQYDPARMDELANLLETNSEP
;
A
#
# COMPACT_ATOMS: atom_id res chain seq x y z
N MET A 1 38.40 0.76 -27.89
CA MET A 1 37.02 0.46 -28.35
C MET A 1 36.37 -0.45 -27.32
N VAL A 2 35.83 0.13 -26.24
CA VAL A 2 35.18 -0.58 -25.13
C VAL A 2 34.00 0.28 -24.67
N ILE A 3 32.94 0.34 -25.46
CA ILE A 3 31.73 1.15 -25.15
C ILE A 3 30.44 0.36 -25.47
N GLU A 4 30.41 -0.94 -25.18
CA GLU A 4 29.20 -1.75 -25.43
C GLU A 4 28.76 -2.61 -24.24
N ARG A 5 29.26 -2.33 -23.02
CA ARG A 5 28.84 -3.06 -21.80
C ARG A 5 28.16 -2.21 -20.73
N ARG A 6 27.68 -1.00 -21.08
CA ARG A 6 26.97 -0.12 -20.14
C ARG A 6 25.46 0.02 -20.38
N ILE A 7 24.98 -0.31 -21.58
CA ILE A 7 23.57 -0.12 -21.95
C ILE A 7 22.66 -1.22 -21.38
N ALA A 8 23.20 -2.39 -21.03
CA ALA A 8 22.40 -3.51 -20.52
C ALA A 8 21.91 -3.34 -19.07
N ILE A 9 22.61 -2.55 -18.24
CA ILE A 9 22.25 -2.36 -16.83
C ILE A 9 21.19 -1.26 -16.68
N GLU A 10 21.21 -0.23 -17.53
CA GLU A 10 20.20 0.84 -17.49
C GLU A 10 18.82 0.35 -17.99
N ASN A 11 18.77 -0.63 -18.91
CA ASN A 11 17.50 -1.23 -19.35
C ASN A 11 16.90 -2.21 -18.34
N LEU A 12 17.70 -2.82 -17.45
CA LEU A 12 17.18 -3.72 -16.42
C LEU A 12 16.45 -2.96 -15.31
N THR A 13 16.89 -1.73 -15.02
CA THR A 13 16.23 -0.83 -14.07
C THR A 13 14.99 -0.14 -14.66
N PHE A 14 14.95 0.04 -15.99
CA PHE A 14 13.81 0.67 -16.68
C PHE A 14 12.64 -0.30 -16.91
N CYS A 15 12.89 -1.61 -17.04
CA CYS A 15 11.82 -2.63 -17.10
C CYS A 15 11.07 -2.84 -15.78
N THR A 16 11.61 -2.38 -14.64
CA THR A 16 10.88 -2.35 -13.37
C THR A 16 9.70 -1.35 -13.39
N MET A 17 9.59 -0.52 -14.44
CA MET A 17 8.46 0.38 -14.70
C MET A 17 7.37 -0.23 -15.60
N MET A 18 7.41 -1.53 -15.93
CA MET A 18 6.16 -2.21 -16.28
C MET A 18 5.39 -2.37 -14.98
N SER A 19 4.18 -1.81 -14.92
CA SER A 19 3.22 -2.01 -13.83
C SER A 19 3.29 -3.47 -13.37
N GLN A 20 4.01 -3.73 -12.28
CA GLN A 20 3.96 -5.05 -11.69
C GLN A 20 2.51 -5.21 -11.29
N SER A 21 1.85 -6.23 -11.86
CA SER A 21 0.48 -6.59 -11.46
C SER A 21 0.38 -6.53 -9.94
N LEU A 22 -0.73 -6.03 -9.41
CA LEU A 22 -0.93 -5.96 -7.96
C LEU A 22 -0.64 -7.33 -7.31
N GLU A 23 -1.02 -8.41 -7.99
CA GLU A 23 -0.68 -9.80 -7.64
C GLU A 23 0.83 -10.04 -7.41
N ASN A 24 1.69 -9.55 -8.30
CA ASN A 24 3.15 -9.69 -8.14
C ASN A 24 3.66 -8.89 -6.95
N GLN A 25 3.11 -7.69 -6.72
CA GLN A 25 3.49 -6.84 -5.59
C GLN A 25 3.07 -7.48 -4.26
N VAL A 26 1.86 -8.04 -4.21
CA VAL A 26 1.32 -8.73 -3.03
C VAL A 26 2.08 -10.03 -2.76
N THR A 27 2.40 -10.81 -3.81
CA THR A 27 3.24 -12.01 -3.69
C THR A 27 4.62 -11.64 -3.14
N ALA A 28 5.28 -10.62 -3.71
CA ALA A 28 6.57 -10.16 -3.23
C ALA A 28 6.49 -9.63 -1.78
N LEU A 29 5.41 -8.96 -1.39
CA LEU A 29 5.19 -8.52 -0.01
C LEU A 29 5.09 -9.70 0.95
N ASN A 30 4.36 -10.76 0.56
CA ASN A 30 4.23 -11.98 1.35
C ASN A 30 5.58 -12.70 1.53
N GLU A 31 6.37 -12.82 0.46
CA GLU A 31 7.67 -13.50 0.49
C GLU A 31 8.73 -12.72 1.26
N THR A 32 8.79 -11.39 1.07
CA THR A 32 9.89 -10.56 1.59
C THR A 32 9.60 -9.99 2.98
N GLN A 33 8.33 -9.73 3.30
CA GLN A 33 7.90 -9.10 4.54
C GLN A 33 6.63 -9.76 5.12
N PRO A 34 6.65 -11.06 5.46
CA PRO A 34 5.47 -11.79 5.94
C PRO A 34 4.71 -11.13 7.11
N PRO A 35 5.39 -10.50 8.10
CA PRO A 35 4.67 -9.79 9.18
C PRO A 35 3.87 -8.58 8.68
N ARG A 36 4.36 -7.85 7.67
CA ARG A 36 3.65 -6.71 7.09
C ARG A 36 2.50 -7.19 6.21
N TYR A 37 2.70 -8.26 5.45
CA TYR A 37 1.63 -8.94 4.73
C TYR A 37 0.50 -9.39 5.67
N GLY A 38 0.84 -10.08 6.77
CA GLY A 38 -0.15 -10.53 7.76
C GLY A 38 -0.88 -9.38 8.44
N LEU A 39 -0.19 -8.26 8.72
CA LEU A 39 -0.82 -7.05 9.24
C LEU A 39 -1.83 -6.47 8.25
N LEU A 40 -1.45 -6.30 6.98
CA LEU A 40 -2.35 -5.81 5.93
C LEU A 40 -3.56 -6.74 5.77
N ARG A 41 -3.31 -8.05 5.64
CA ARG A 41 -4.36 -9.08 5.53
C ARG A 41 -5.37 -9.02 6.68
N SER A 42 -4.90 -8.85 7.92
CA SER A 42 -5.76 -8.87 9.10
C SER A 42 -6.69 -7.65 9.21
N TYR A 43 -6.33 -6.51 8.61
CA TYR A 43 -6.98 -5.23 8.89
C TYR A 43 -7.40 -4.44 7.65
N HIS A 44 -7.26 -5.02 6.45
CA HIS A 44 -7.55 -4.32 5.19
C HIS A 44 -9.01 -3.84 5.10
N GLU A 45 -9.99 -4.64 5.53
CA GLU A 45 -11.41 -4.26 5.55
C GLU A 45 -11.67 -3.02 6.42
N SER A 46 -11.19 -3.05 7.68
CA SER A 46 -11.34 -1.93 8.61
C SER A 46 -10.67 -0.65 8.10
N VAL A 47 -9.55 -0.78 7.38
CA VAL A 47 -8.87 0.37 6.77
C VAL A 47 -9.58 0.84 5.51
N GLN A 48 -10.12 -0.06 4.68
CA GLN A 48 -10.93 0.29 3.51
C GLN A 48 -12.12 1.15 3.92
N GLN A 49 -12.91 0.67 4.90
CA GLN A 49 -14.06 1.40 5.42
C GLN A 49 -13.66 2.80 5.92
N ALA A 50 -12.56 2.90 6.67
CA ALA A 50 -12.05 4.18 7.15
C ALA A 50 -11.62 5.14 6.03
N LEU A 51 -11.08 4.63 4.91
CA LEU A 51 -10.74 5.44 3.73
C LEU A 51 -12.00 5.94 3.02
N GLU A 52 -13.01 5.08 2.88
CA GLU A 52 -14.29 5.39 2.23
C GLU A 52 -15.14 6.39 3.03
N ASP A 53 -15.15 6.29 4.36
CA ASP A 53 -15.87 7.21 5.24
C ASP A 53 -15.15 8.56 5.42
N CYS A 54 -13.85 8.63 5.13
CA CYS A 54 -13.08 9.84 5.30
C CYS A 54 -13.37 10.86 4.18
N SER A 55 -14.17 11.88 4.48
CA SER A 55 -14.48 12.95 3.53
C SER A 55 -13.33 13.94 3.26
N CYS A 56 -12.12 13.71 3.82
CA CYS A 56 -10.99 14.63 3.71
C CYS A 56 -10.02 14.17 2.63
N ASN A 57 -9.70 15.04 1.66
CA ASN A 57 -8.77 14.71 0.58
C ASN A 57 -7.34 14.39 1.06
N TYR A 58 -6.87 15.06 2.13
CA TYR A 58 -5.48 14.99 2.58
C TYR A 58 -5.32 14.67 4.07
N PRO A 59 -5.85 13.53 4.54
CA PRO A 59 -5.87 13.21 5.95
C PRO A 59 -4.50 12.78 6.44
N THR A 60 -4.26 12.98 7.74
CA THR A 60 -3.15 12.35 8.45
C THR A 60 -3.60 11.01 9.04
N THR A 61 -2.66 10.16 9.44
CA THR A 61 -2.99 8.93 10.19
C THR A 61 -3.87 9.21 11.41
N LYS A 62 -3.61 10.32 12.13
CA LYS A 62 -4.41 10.75 13.29
C LYS A 62 -5.85 11.10 12.91
N ARG A 63 -6.10 11.59 11.69
CA ARG A 63 -7.46 11.83 11.21
C ARG A 63 -8.13 10.54 10.80
N LEU A 64 -7.42 9.67 10.07
CA LEU A 64 -7.99 8.39 9.62
C LEU A 64 -8.35 7.46 10.78
N VAL A 65 -7.60 7.46 11.88
CA VAL A 65 -7.94 6.63 13.05
C VAL A 65 -9.27 7.01 13.70
N GLU A 66 -9.80 8.21 13.44
CA GLU A 66 -11.13 8.63 13.91
C GLU A 66 -12.27 7.88 13.19
N PHE A 67 -11.98 7.23 12.04
CA PHE A 67 -12.91 6.47 11.21
C PHE A 67 -12.68 4.95 11.27
N VAL A 68 -11.72 4.50 12.08
CA VAL A 68 -11.43 3.07 12.24
C VAL A 68 -12.30 2.50 13.36
N ASP A 69 -13.20 1.59 13.01
CA ASP A 69 -14.10 0.94 13.97
C ASP A 69 -13.42 -0.15 14.81
N ASP A 70 -12.30 -0.71 14.34
CA ASP A 70 -11.58 -1.76 15.03
C ASP A 70 -10.65 -1.21 16.14
N PRO A 71 -10.95 -1.43 17.42
CA PRO A 71 -10.14 -0.91 18.53
C PRO A 71 -8.77 -1.59 18.66
N ALA A 72 -8.53 -2.71 17.97
CA ALA A 72 -7.21 -3.34 17.93
C ALA A 72 -6.21 -2.56 17.07
N ILE A 73 -6.69 -1.73 16.14
CA ILE A 73 -5.84 -0.94 15.25
C ILE A 73 -5.32 0.29 16.00
N THR A 74 -4.04 0.25 16.37
CA THR A 74 -3.35 1.42 16.90
C THR A 74 -3.02 2.43 15.79
N PRO A 75 -2.82 3.73 16.11
CA PRO A 75 -2.37 4.71 15.12
C PRO A 75 -1.06 4.32 14.41
N GLN A 76 -0.15 3.61 15.11
CA GLN A 76 1.09 3.11 14.51
C GLN A 76 0.83 2.00 13.50
N MET A 77 -0.05 1.04 13.83
CA MET A 77 -0.46 -0.01 12.89
C MET A 77 -1.14 0.57 11.66
N LEU A 78 -2.07 1.52 11.85
CA LEU A 78 -2.70 2.23 10.75
C LEU A 78 -1.67 2.94 9.87
N GLY A 79 -0.69 3.63 10.46
CA GLY A 79 0.39 4.25 9.68
C GLY A 79 1.18 3.25 8.84
N ASN A 80 1.47 2.07 9.39
CA ASN A 80 2.17 1.00 8.68
C ASN A 80 1.33 0.44 7.52
N ILE A 81 0.03 0.25 7.73
CA ILE A 81 -0.91 -0.22 6.70
C ILE A 81 -1.04 0.82 5.59
N LEU A 82 -1.26 2.09 5.93
CA LEU A 82 -1.36 3.16 4.94
C LEU A 82 -0.06 3.30 4.13
N SER A 83 1.10 3.07 4.74
CA SER A 83 2.38 3.04 4.02
C SER A 83 2.43 1.87 3.03
N LEU A 84 1.88 0.70 3.37
CA LEU A 84 1.75 -0.41 2.42
C LEU A 84 0.78 -0.09 1.29
N LEU A 85 -0.35 0.56 1.57
CA LEU A 85 -1.29 0.97 0.53
C LEU A 85 -0.68 1.99 -0.43
N VAL A 86 0.24 2.84 0.03
CA VAL A 86 1.07 3.69 -0.83
C VAL A 86 2.04 2.84 -1.66
N ASP A 87 2.77 1.92 -1.02
CA ASP A 87 3.74 1.05 -1.71
C ASP A 87 3.06 0.18 -2.80
N LEU A 88 1.76 -0.11 -2.62
CA LEU A 88 0.93 -0.90 -3.54
C LEU A 88 0.14 -0.04 -4.54
N ASP A 89 0.36 1.28 -4.58
CA ASP A 89 -0.35 2.25 -5.44
C ASP A 89 -1.88 2.32 -5.25
N VAL A 90 -2.39 1.97 -4.06
CA VAL A 90 -3.84 2.09 -3.71
C VAL A 90 -4.21 3.52 -3.30
N ILE A 91 -3.29 4.23 -2.64
CA ILE A 91 -3.44 5.64 -2.25
C ILE A 91 -2.15 6.40 -2.51
N GLY A 92 -2.24 7.72 -2.64
CA GLY A 92 -1.06 8.58 -2.80
C GLY A 92 -0.50 9.12 -1.49
N VAL A 93 0.63 9.83 -1.60
CA VAL A 93 1.17 10.67 -0.52
C VAL A 93 1.23 12.12 -0.97
N HIS A 94 0.45 12.97 -0.29
CA HIS A 94 0.45 14.40 -0.55
C HIS A 94 1.68 15.10 0.03
N SER A 95 2.09 14.71 1.25
CA SER A 95 3.32 15.23 1.85
C SER A 95 3.92 14.25 2.85
N GLN A 96 5.22 13.98 2.70
CA GLN A 96 6.01 13.22 3.66
C GLN A 96 6.56 14.15 4.74
N ARG A 97 6.31 13.82 6.01
CA ARG A 97 6.91 14.49 7.16
C ARG A 97 7.17 13.44 8.24
N ASN A 98 8.32 13.53 8.91
CA ASN A 98 8.62 12.68 10.06
C ASN A 98 7.42 12.68 11.03
N ASN A 99 6.73 11.53 11.12
CA ASN A 99 5.56 11.27 11.97
C ASN A 99 4.25 12.01 11.65
N SER A 100 4.09 12.62 10.46
CA SER A 100 2.85 13.31 10.08
C SER A 100 2.63 13.29 8.56
N ASN A 101 2.73 12.10 7.97
CA ASN A 101 2.40 11.92 6.57
C ASN A 101 0.94 12.36 6.32
N ARG A 102 0.76 13.10 5.23
CA ARG A 102 -0.56 13.37 4.66
C ARG A 102 -0.72 12.46 3.46
N TYR A 103 -1.72 11.60 3.52
CA TYR A 103 -2.09 10.74 2.41
C TYR A 103 -2.89 11.55 1.40
N ASP A 104 -2.92 11.09 0.16
CA ASP A 104 -3.68 11.71 -0.91
C ASP A 104 -4.84 10.77 -1.29
N LEU A 105 -6.02 11.03 -0.72
CA LEU A 105 -7.23 10.26 -1.04
C LEU A 105 -7.85 10.68 -2.37
N THR A 106 -7.36 11.75 -3.01
CA THR A 106 -7.76 12.05 -4.40
C THR A 106 -7.18 11.06 -5.40
N GLN A 107 -6.16 10.30 -4.97
CA GLN A 107 -5.56 9.17 -5.69
C GLN A 107 -6.01 7.81 -5.13
N TYR A 108 -7.02 7.78 -4.26
CA TYR A 108 -7.57 6.51 -3.80
C TYR A 108 -8.19 5.74 -4.98
N ASP A 109 -7.69 4.54 -5.24
CA ASP A 109 -8.20 3.63 -6.26
C ASP A 109 -9.04 2.52 -5.60
N PRO A 110 -10.38 2.63 -5.57
CA PRO A 110 -11.24 1.63 -4.96
C PRO A 110 -11.19 0.29 -5.70
N ALA A 111 -11.05 0.29 -7.02
CA ALA A 111 -10.97 -0.96 -7.79
C ALA A 111 -9.70 -1.75 -7.45
N ARG A 112 -8.59 -1.04 -7.24
CA ARG A 112 -7.33 -1.63 -6.80
C ARG A 112 -7.38 -2.09 -5.34
N MET A 113 -8.13 -1.39 -4.48
CA MET A 113 -8.38 -1.84 -3.10
C MET A 113 -9.19 -3.15 -3.08
N ASP A 114 -10.24 -3.25 -3.90
CA ASP A 114 -11.03 -4.47 -4.04
C ASP A 114 -10.19 -5.63 -4.60
N GLU A 115 -9.35 -5.37 -5.60
CA GLU A 115 -8.40 -6.37 -6.13
C GLU A 115 -7.42 -6.84 -5.03
N LEU A 116 -6.89 -5.91 -4.23
CA LEU A 116 -6.04 -6.23 -3.08
C LEU A 116 -6.76 -7.14 -2.08
N ALA A 117 -8.00 -6.81 -1.70
CA ALA A 117 -8.79 -7.62 -0.78
C ALA A 117 -8.94 -9.06 -1.28
N ASN A 118 -9.33 -9.24 -2.55
CA ASN A 118 -9.45 -10.55 -3.18
C ASN A 118 -8.13 -11.34 -3.15
N LEU A 119 -6.98 -10.69 -3.39
CA LEU A 119 -5.67 -11.34 -3.35
C LEU A 119 -5.25 -11.74 -1.93
N LEU A 120 -5.62 -10.97 -0.91
CA LEU A 120 -5.34 -11.26 0.50
C LEU A 120 -6.21 -12.43 1.03
N GLU A 121 -7.42 -12.57 0.50
CA GLU A 121 -8.31 -13.70 0.78
C GLU A 121 -7.87 -14.97 0.04
N THR A 122 -7.46 -14.86 -1.23
CA THR A 122 -7.11 -16.03 -2.06
C THR A 122 -5.79 -16.70 -1.63
N ASN A 123 -4.82 -15.92 -1.16
CA ASN A 123 -3.55 -16.44 -0.61
C ASN A 123 -3.70 -17.08 0.80
N SER A 124 -4.94 -17.27 1.24
CA SER A 124 -5.29 -18.03 2.44
C SER A 124 -5.31 -19.53 2.14
N GLU A 125 -4.20 -20.15 1.75
CA GLU A 125 -4.15 -21.61 1.79
C GLU A 125 -4.15 -22.08 3.27
N PRO A 126 -4.92 -23.14 3.61
CA PRO A 126 -5.03 -23.71 4.96
C PRO A 126 -3.79 -24.46 5.44
#